data_AF-A0A7K6XKS7-F1
#
_entry.id   AF-A0A7K6XKS7-F1
#
_cell.length_a   1.000
_cell.length_b   1.000
_cell.length_c   1.000
_cell.angle_alpha   90.00
_cell.angle_beta   90.00
_cell.angle_gamma   90.00
#
_symmetry.space_group_name_H-M   'P 1'
#
loop_
_entity.id
_entity.type
_entity.pdbx_description
1 polymer ?
#
loop_
_entity_poly.entity_id
_entity_poly.type
_entity_poly.pdbx_seq_one_letter_code
_entity_poly.pdbx_strand_id
1 'polypeptide(L)'
;TSFFPSPTCSRSKSYFYFIALPALFKQELQDAEAEEGGAVTLRCELTKPKAPVEWRKGDVTLHPGLKYEMRQQGCAAELVIYDLELDDS
;
A
#
# COMPACT_ATOMS: atom_id res chain seq x y z
N THR A 1 34.94 32.95 -48.77
CA THR A 1 34.34 32.93 -47.44
C THR A 1 32.89 32.53 -47.56
N SER A 2 32.40 31.77 -46.59
CA SER A 2 31.00 31.38 -46.37
C SER A 2 30.49 30.21 -47.22
N PHE A 3 29.80 29.23 -46.69
CA PHE A 3 29.51 28.87 -45.29
C PHE A 3 29.02 27.42 -45.42
N PHE A 4 29.71 26.46 -44.80
CA PHE A 4 29.16 25.11 -44.67
C PHE A 4 27.95 25.19 -43.73
N PRO A 5 26.74 24.77 -44.13
CA PRO A 5 25.69 24.55 -43.15
C PRO A 5 26.04 23.26 -42.39
N SER A 6 26.54 23.41 -41.17
CA SER A 6 26.72 22.33 -40.22
C SER A 6 25.37 21.65 -39.97
N PRO A 7 25.27 20.31 -40.01
CA PRO A 7 24.04 19.63 -39.63
C PRO A 7 23.75 19.91 -38.16
N THR A 8 22.64 20.60 -37.90
CA THR A 8 22.22 20.98 -36.56
C THR A 8 21.82 19.74 -35.76
N CYS A 9 22.62 19.49 -34.71
CA CYS A 9 22.27 18.93 -33.40
C CYS A 9 21.18 17.85 -33.39
N SER A 10 21.61 16.58 -33.43
CA SER A 10 20.80 15.42 -33.08
C SER A 10 20.28 15.54 -31.66
N ARG A 11 19.06 16.02 -31.50
CA ARG A 11 18.37 16.13 -30.21
C ARG A 11 17.72 14.78 -29.91
N SER A 12 18.51 13.81 -29.43
CA SER A 12 17.97 12.52 -29.00
C SER A 12 17.22 12.72 -27.67
N LYS A 13 15.89 12.64 -27.71
CA LYS A 13 15.06 12.59 -26.50
C LYS A 13 15.02 11.13 -26.03
N SER A 14 15.73 10.83 -24.95
CA SER A 14 15.63 9.54 -24.29
C SER A 14 14.48 9.58 -23.28
N TYR A 15 13.44 8.79 -23.49
CA TYR A 15 12.34 8.62 -22.55
C TYR A 15 12.67 7.45 -21.62
N PHE A 16 13.12 7.74 -20.40
CA PHE A 16 13.29 6.71 -19.39
C PHE A 16 11.95 6.50 -18.68
N TYR A 17 11.26 5.41 -19.00
CA TYR A 17 10.05 5.00 -18.29
C TYR A 17 10.48 4.47 -16.91
N PHE A 18 10.39 5.32 -15.89
CA PHE A 18 10.41 4.83 -14.51
C PHE A 18 9.14 4.02 -14.30
N ILE A 19 9.24 2.69 -14.38
CA ILE A 19 8.20 1.79 -13.91
C ILE A 19 8.22 1.93 -12.39
N ALA A 20 7.43 2.86 -11.85
CA ALA A 20 7.24 2.97 -10.43
C ALA A 20 6.60 1.67 -9.95
N LEU A 21 7.41 0.77 -9.38
CA LEU A 21 6.91 -0.46 -8.78
C LEU A 21 5.83 -0.07 -7.76
N PRO A 22 4.57 -0.53 -7.93
CA PRO A 22 3.51 -0.22 -6.99
C PRO A 22 3.92 -0.74 -5.62
N ALA A 23 3.50 -0.04 -4.57
CA ALA A 23 3.70 -0.54 -3.21
C ALA A 23 2.85 -1.79 -3.05
N LEU A 24 3.45 -2.95 -3.30
CA LEU A 24 2.82 -4.24 -3.14
C LEU A 24 3.02 -4.70 -1.69
N PHE A 25 2.02 -5.40 -1.15
CA PHE A 25 2.19 -6.17 0.08
C PHE A 25 3.22 -7.26 -0.21
N LYS A 26 4.34 -7.25 0.52
CA LYS A 26 5.33 -8.32 0.51
C LYS A 26 4.75 -9.57 1.18
N GLN A 27 3.94 -9.34 2.22
CA GLN A 27 3.17 -10.35 2.91
C GLN A 27 1.75 -9.82 3.01
N GLU A 28 0.84 -10.54 2.38
CA GLU A 28 -0.59 -10.23 2.41
C GLU A 28 -1.12 -10.35 3.84
N LEU A 29 -2.30 -9.78 4.07
CA LEU A 29 -3.01 -9.99 5.31
C LEU A 29 -3.25 -11.50 5.49
N GLN A 30 -2.71 -12.09 6.54
CA GLN A 30 -3.14 -13.41 6.94
C GLN A 30 -4.50 -13.29 7.62
N ASP A 31 -5.42 -14.16 7.23
CA ASP A 31 -6.63 -14.38 8.00
C ASP A 31 -6.21 -14.77 9.42
N ALA A 32 -6.82 -14.09 10.38
CA ALA A 32 -6.64 -14.39 11.78
C ALA A 32 -8.03 -14.67 12.33
N GLU A 33 -8.24 -15.90 12.76
CA GLU A 33 -9.45 -16.31 13.46
C GLU A 33 -9.39 -15.78 14.88
N ALA A 34 -10.43 -15.08 15.31
CA ALA A 34 -10.57 -14.60 16.67
C ALA A 34 -11.97 -14.92 17.19
N GLU A 35 -12.06 -15.11 18.50
CA GLU A 35 -13.31 -15.40 19.18
C GLU A 35 -14.32 -14.25 19.03
N GLU A 36 -15.61 -14.61 18.90
CA GLU A 36 -16.74 -13.69 18.89
C GLU A 36 -16.71 -12.74 20.08
N GLY A 37 -16.81 -11.43 19.85
CA GLY A 37 -16.68 -10.41 20.91
C GLY A 37 -15.25 -10.20 21.43
N GLY A 38 -14.26 -10.88 20.84
CA GLY A 38 -12.85 -10.66 21.11
C GLY A 38 -12.24 -9.52 20.28
N ALA A 39 -10.92 -9.42 20.32
CA ALA A 39 -10.15 -8.54 19.45
C ALA A 39 -9.20 -9.36 18.56
N VAL A 40 -9.16 -9.08 17.26
CA VAL A 40 -8.20 -9.68 16.33
C VAL A 40 -7.12 -8.68 15.98
N THR A 41 -5.88 -9.17 15.86
CA THR A 41 -4.76 -8.38 15.35
C THR A 41 -4.31 -8.97 14.02
N LEU A 42 -4.48 -8.20 12.95
CA LEU A 42 -4.08 -8.53 11.59
C LEU A 42 -2.78 -7.82 11.29
N ARG A 43 -1.77 -8.53 10.78
CA ARG A 43 -0.47 -7.96 10.46
C ARG A 43 -0.12 -8.24 9.00
N CYS A 44 0.42 -7.23 8.32
CA CYS A 44 0.95 -7.35 6.97
C CYS A 44 2.31 -6.67 6.84
N GLU A 45 3.06 -7.07 5.80
CA GLU A 45 4.34 -6.47 5.46
C GLU A 45 4.30 -5.92 4.04
N LEU A 46 4.86 -4.73 3.85
CA LEU A 46 4.90 -4.00 2.60
C LEU A 46 6.29 -4.11 1.97
N THR A 47 6.34 -4.10 0.65
CA THR A 47 7.61 -4.00 -0.08
C THR A 47 8.27 -2.64 0.07
N LYS A 48 7.48 -1.59 0.33
CA LYS A 48 7.96 -0.21 0.50
C LYS A 48 7.66 0.32 1.90
N PRO A 49 8.67 0.85 2.62
CA PRO A 49 8.44 1.56 3.86
C PRO A 49 7.64 2.84 3.60
N LYS A 50 6.74 3.21 4.53
CA LYS A 50 5.84 4.39 4.42
C LYS A 50 4.83 4.32 3.26
N ALA A 51 4.53 3.12 2.75
CA ALA A 51 3.42 2.96 1.82
C ALA A 51 2.09 3.18 2.55
N PRO A 52 1.12 3.93 1.97
CA PRO A 52 -0.20 4.06 2.56
C PRO A 52 -0.89 2.70 2.56
N VAL A 53 -1.33 2.25 3.73
CA VAL A 53 -2.12 1.02 3.88
C VAL A 53 -3.56 1.45 4.09
N GLU A 54 -4.44 0.91 3.26
CA GLU A 54 -5.88 1.06 3.42
C GLU A 54 -6.46 -0.30 3.80
N TRP A 55 -7.18 -0.33 4.92
CA TRP A 55 -7.79 -1.53 5.44
C TRP A 55 -9.22 -1.61 4.96
N ARG A 56 -9.65 -2.78 4.48
CA ARG A 56 -11.02 -3.00 4.00
C ARG A 56 -11.54 -4.34 4.49
N LYS A 57 -12.81 -4.39 4.91
CA LYS A 57 -13.55 -5.62 5.20
C LYS A 57 -14.53 -5.81 4.04
N GLY A 58 -14.21 -6.70 3.09
CA GLY A 58 -14.98 -6.84 1.85
C GLY A 58 -14.95 -5.53 1.03
N ASP A 59 -16.13 -4.94 0.81
CA ASP A 59 -16.31 -3.65 0.12
C ASP A 59 -16.27 -2.43 1.06
N VAL A 60 -16.18 -2.64 2.37
CA VAL A 60 -16.20 -1.56 3.36
C VAL A 60 -14.78 -1.13 3.71
N THR A 61 -14.44 0.13 3.45
CA THR A 61 -13.18 0.72 3.94
C THR A 61 -13.24 0.91 5.45
N LEU A 62 -12.27 0.35 6.15
CA LEU A 62 -12.08 0.52 7.59
C LEU A 62 -11.32 1.82 7.84
N HIS A 63 -11.69 2.51 8.91
CA HIS A 63 -11.06 3.76 9.33
C HIS A 63 -10.57 3.66 10.77
N PRO A 64 -9.45 4.29 11.11
CA PRO A 64 -8.94 4.27 12.48
C PRO A 64 -9.93 4.96 13.43
N GLY A 65 -10.20 4.33 14.57
CA GLY A 65 -11.19 4.78 15.54
C GLY A 65 -11.27 3.85 16.76
N LEU A 66 -12.40 3.88 17.46
CA LEU A 66 -12.62 3.05 18.65
C LEU A 66 -12.74 1.55 18.31
N LYS A 67 -13.32 1.23 17.15
CA LYS A 67 -13.51 -0.15 16.68
C LYS A 67 -12.26 -0.73 15.99
N TYR A 68 -11.48 0.11 15.33
CA TYR A 68 -10.33 -0.29 14.52
C TYR A 68 -9.10 0.54 14.87
N GLU A 69 -8.04 -0.08 15.34
CA GLU A 69 -6.76 0.57 15.60
C GLU A 69 -5.74 0.16 14.55
N MET A 70 -5.20 1.15 13.82
CA MET A 70 -4.22 0.92 12.76
C MET A 70 -2.87 1.43 13.21
N ARG A 71 -1.87 0.55 13.21
CA ARG A 71 -0.48 0.87 13.55
C ARG A 71 0.39 0.60 12.33
N GLN A 72 1.26 1.53 11.96
CA GLN A 72 2.20 1.33 10.87
C GLN A 72 3.62 1.60 11.35
N GLN A 73 4.49 0.59 11.23
CA GLN A 73 5.89 0.63 11.60
C GLN A 73 6.78 0.31 10.40
N GLY A 74 7.24 1.36 9.71
CA GLY A 74 8.15 1.22 8.57
C GLY A 74 7.50 0.49 7.40
N CYS A 75 7.83 -0.80 7.24
CA CYS A 75 7.23 -1.69 6.25
C CYS A 75 6.12 -2.59 6.83
N ALA A 76 5.98 -2.70 8.14
CA ALA A 76 4.94 -3.51 8.75
C ALA A 76 3.73 -2.65 9.08
N ALA A 77 2.52 -3.17 8.84
CA ALA A 77 1.29 -2.56 9.31
C ALA A 77 0.47 -3.59 10.09
N GLU A 78 -0.15 -3.12 11.17
CA GLU A 78 -0.96 -3.90 12.10
C GLU A 78 -2.34 -3.24 12.22
N LEU A 79 -3.40 -4.02 12.16
CA LEU A 79 -4.77 -3.60 12.41
C LEU A 79 -5.31 -4.42 13.57
N VAL A 80 -5.67 -3.75 14.65
CA VAL A 80 -6.41 -4.35 15.75
C VAL A 80 -7.88 -4.02 15.55
N ILE A 81 -8.72 -5.04 15.45
CA ILE A 81 -10.16 -4.89 15.39
C ILE A 81 -10.69 -5.30 16.76
N TYR A 82 -11.34 -4.37 17.44
CA TYR A 82 -11.99 -4.59 18.73
C TYR A 82 -13.47 -4.91 18.51
N ASP A 83 -14.03 -5.71 19.42
CA ASP A 83 -15.45 -6.05 19.42
C ASP A 83 -15.86 -6.63 18.06
N LEU A 84 -15.34 -7.84 17.79
CA LEU A 84 -15.72 -8.63 16.62
C LEU A 84 -17.19 -9.02 16.75
N GLU A 85 -18.06 -8.07 16.40
CA GLU A 85 -19.45 -8.34 16.08
C GLU A 85 -19.44 -9.31 14.90
N LEU A 86 -20.02 -10.51 15.07
CA LEU A 86 -20.47 -11.28 13.92
C LEU A 86 -21.63 -10.52 13.30
N ASP A 87 -21.29 -9.52 12.51
CA ASP A 87 -22.17 -9.15 11.42
C ASP A 87 -21.92 -10.21 10.33
N ASP A 88 -22.51 -11.38 10.54
CA ASP A 88 -22.62 -12.49 9.59
C ASP A 88 -24.03 -12.42 8.99
N SER A 89 -24.16 -11.76 7.84
CA SER A 89 -25.24 -11.96 6.86
C SER A 89 -24.86 -11.45 5.48
#